data_AF-A0A968ZWQ8-F1
#
_entry.id   AF-A0A968ZWQ8-F1
#
_cell.length_a   1.000
_cell.length_b   1.000
_cell.length_c   1.000
_cell.angle_alpha   90.00
_cell.angle_beta   90.00
_cell.angle_gamma   90.00
#
_symmetry.space_group_name_H-M   'P 1'
#
loop_
_entity.id
_entity.type
_entity.pdbx_description
1 polymer ?
#
loop_
_entity_poly.entity_id
_entity_poly.type
_entity_poly.pdbx_seq_one_letter_code
_entity_poly.pdbx_strand_id
1 'polypeptide(L)'
;MITANAPNAPIILVATHLDQRRELIPLDYLQEKYPQISAFFEVSSLDRQGIGALYSKIRELAANLPLMGKPWPEKWGEATSELRKRKQKFISRTELMNVFHEHSLDVDESEVLAKYLHDLGEILQYPESDTLKDLVILQPQWISEYISKVITSDSLLNTKVF
;
A
#
# COMPACT_ATOMS: atom_id res chain seq x y z
N MET A 1 -15.78 -1.13 1.19
CA MET A 1 -14.57 -0.30 0.96
C MET A 1 -13.32 -1.16 0.78
N ILE A 2 -12.97 -2.05 1.73
CA ILE A 2 -11.80 -2.95 1.57
C ILE A 2 -12.00 -3.92 0.40
N THR A 3 -13.13 -4.63 0.36
CA THR A 3 -13.43 -5.60 -0.71
C THR A 3 -13.53 -4.98 -2.11
N ALA A 4 -13.81 -3.68 -2.21
CA ALA A 4 -13.88 -2.97 -3.49
C ALA A 4 -12.49 -2.61 -4.04
N ASN A 5 -11.51 -2.41 -3.15
CA ASN A 5 -10.16 -1.96 -3.52
C ASN A 5 -9.14 -3.11 -3.49
N ALA A 6 -9.38 -4.16 -2.71
CA ALA A 6 -8.48 -5.30 -2.54
C ALA A 6 -9.30 -6.61 -2.38
N PRO A 7 -10.02 -7.06 -3.42
CA PRO A 7 -10.98 -8.17 -3.32
C PRO A 7 -10.37 -9.54 -3.01
N ASN A 8 -9.05 -9.68 -3.15
CA ASN A 8 -8.33 -10.93 -2.92
C ASN A 8 -7.36 -10.84 -1.72
N ALA A 9 -7.35 -9.72 -1.00
CA ALA A 9 -6.42 -9.55 0.12
C ALA A 9 -6.99 -10.24 1.37
N PRO A 10 -6.18 -11.03 2.11
CA PRO A 10 -6.62 -11.61 3.37
C PRO A 10 -6.87 -10.49 4.39
N ILE A 11 -8.02 -10.54 5.07
CA ILE A 11 -8.43 -9.55 6.07
C ILE A 11 -8.27 -10.16 7.46
N ILE A 12 -7.64 -9.43 8.37
CA ILE A 12 -7.67 -9.73 9.81
C ILE A 12 -8.58 -8.69 10.47
N LEU A 13 -9.62 -9.16 11.16
CA LEU A 13 -10.46 -8.30 11.99
C LEU A 13 -9.85 -8.20 13.39
N VAL A 14 -9.56 -6.97 13.84
CA VAL A 14 -8.95 -6.72 15.16
C VAL A 14 -9.88 -5.86 15.99
N ALA A 15 -10.47 -6.43 17.03
CA ALA A 15 -11.17 -5.70 18.07
C ALA A 15 -10.14 -5.19 19.08
N THR A 16 -10.00 -3.86 19.16
CA THR A 16 -9.09 -3.21 20.11
C THR A 16 -9.81 -2.90 21.43
N HIS A 17 -9.08 -2.41 22.44
CA HIS A 17 -9.63 -2.01 23.75
C HIS A 17 -10.31 -3.16 24.52
N LEU A 18 -9.73 -4.36 24.44
CA LEU A 18 -10.14 -5.52 25.24
C LEU A 18 -10.21 -5.22 26.75
N ASP A 19 -9.44 -4.23 27.21
CA ASP A 19 -9.37 -3.71 28.58
C ASP A 19 -10.60 -2.89 29.02
N GLN A 20 -11.41 -2.37 28.10
CA GLN A 20 -12.52 -1.46 28.44
C GLN A 20 -13.90 -2.12 28.30
N ARG A 21 -14.20 -2.70 27.14
CA ARG A 21 -15.52 -3.28 26.87
C ARG A 21 -15.43 -4.38 25.82
N ARG A 22 -16.05 -5.52 26.10
CA ARG A 22 -16.29 -6.57 25.11
C ARG A 22 -17.63 -6.35 24.45
N GLU A 23 -17.63 -5.97 23.18
CA GLU A 23 -18.82 -6.01 22.35
C GLU A 23 -18.91 -7.36 21.64
N LEU A 24 -20.12 -7.92 21.58
CA LEU A 24 -20.35 -9.17 20.87
C LEU A 24 -20.35 -8.88 19.36
N ILE A 25 -19.27 -9.22 18.69
CA ILE A 25 -19.16 -9.10 17.23
C ILE A 25 -19.77 -10.36 16.61
N PRO A 26 -20.76 -10.25 15.71
CA PRO A 26 -21.38 -11.41 15.05
C PRO A 26 -20.44 -11.96 13.96
N LEU A 27 -19.39 -12.67 14.40
CA LEU A 27 -18.32 -13.16 13.52
C LEU A 27 -18.82 -14.09 12.43
N ASP A 28 -19.77 -14.98 12.73
CA ASP A 28 -20.33 -15.93 11.77
C ASP A 28 -20.95 -15.20 10.58
N TYR A 29 -21.79 -14.19 10.85
CA TYR A 29 -22.39 -13.35 9.81
C TYR A 29 -21.34 -12.59 9.00
N LEU A 30 -20.30 -12.06 9.66
CA LEU A 30 -19.24 -11.31 8.98
C LEU A 30 -18.38 -12.21 8.09
N GLN A 31 -18.06 -13.42 8.53
CA GLN A 31 -17.30 -14.39 7.73
C GLN A 31 -18.11 -14.90 6.55
N GLU A 32 -19.41 -15.14 6.74
CA GLU A 32 -20.32 -15.51 5.64
C GLU A 32 -20.39 -14.39 4.59
N LYS A 33 -20.55 -13.14 5.03
CA LYS A 33 -20.64 -11.97 4.15
C LYS A 33 -19.31 -11.60 3.51
N TYR A 34 -18.19 -11.84 4.20
CA TYR A 34 -16.85 -11.48 3.77
C TYR A 34 -15.88 -12.66 3.94
N PRO A 35 -15.86 -13.60 2.98
CA PRO A 35 -15.00 -14.80 3.04
C PRO A 35 -13.50 -14.51 3.11
N GLN A 36 -13.10 -13.27 2.82
CA GLN A 36 -11.71 -12.79 2.91
C GLN A 36 -11.22 -12.65 4.36
N ILE A 37 -12.14 -12.59 5.35
CA ILE A 37 -11.79 -12.53 6.77
C ILE A 37 -11.14 -13.85 7.18
N SER A 38 -9.82 -13.82 7.29
CA SER A 38 -8.97 -14.98 7.56
C SER A 38 -8.73 -15.21 9.05
N ALA A 39 -8.92 -14.18 9.88
CA ALA A 39 -8.76 -14.28 11.32
C ALA A 39 -9.48 -13.15 12.07
N PHE A 40 -9.80 -13.42 13.34
CA PHE A 40 -10.29 -12.44 14.29
C PHE A 40 -9.42 -12.45 15.55
N PHE A 41 -9.07 -11.26 16.05
CA PHE A 41 -8.34 -11.09 17.31
C PHE A 41 -8.98 -10.01 18.16
N GLU A 42 -9.03 -10.26 19.47
CA GLU A 42 -9.24 -9.23 20.47
C GLU A 42 -7.89 -8.88 21.09
N VAL A 43 -7.58 -7.58 21.15
CA VAL A 43 -6.30 -7.09 21.68
C VAL A 43 -6.49 -5.93 22.64
N SER A 44 -5.61 -5.85 23.64
CA SER A 44 -5.43 -4.64 24.44
C SER A 44 -4.10 -4.00 24.07
N SER A 45 -4.13 -2.76 23.61
CA SER A 45 -2.91 -1.98 23.36
C SER A 45 -2.25 -1.52 24.66
N LEU A 46 -3.03 -1.37 25.75
CA LEU A 46 -2.55 -0.97 27.07
C LEU A 46 -1.73 -2.10 27.71
N ASP A 47 -2.33 -3.28 27.81
CA ASP A 47 -1.73 -4.43 28.50
C ASP A 47 -0.97 -5.37 27.55
N ARG A 48 -0.97 -5.05 26.25
CA ARG A 48 -0.39 -5.85 25.16
C ARG A 48 -0.97 -7.25 25.01
N GLN A 49 -2.12 -7.52 25.61
CA GLN A 49 -2.84 -8.79 25.49
C GLN A 49 -3.25 -9.04 24.03
N GLY A 50 -3.13 -10.28 23.56
CA GLY A 50 -3.48 -10.69 22.19
C GLY A 50 -2.50 -10.23 21.09
N ILE A 51 -1.61 -9.25 21.36
CA ILE A 51 -0.68 -8.70 20.37
C ILE A 51 0.30 -9.74 19.83
N GLY A 52 0.82 -10.63 20.68
CA GLY A 52 1.75 -11.68 20.24
C GLY A 52 1.11 -12.69 19.26
N ALA A 53 -0.15 -13.05 19.52
CA ALA A 53 -0.92 -13.94 18.63
C ALA A 53 -1.27 -13.25 17.32
N LEU A 54 -1.70 -11.99 17.38
CA LEU A 54 -1.94 -11.15 16.20
C LEU A 54 -0.68 -11.05 15.33
N TYR A 55 0.47 -10.75 15.93
CA TYR A 55 1.74 -10.64 15.22
C TYR A 55 2.17 -11.95 14.55
N SER A 56 1.96 -13.07 15.23
CA SER A 56 2.23 -14.40 14.67
C SER A 56 1.33 -14.70 13.47
N LYS A 57 0.05 -14.33 13.53
CA LYS A 57 -0.88 -14.53 12.41
C LYS A 57 -0.58 -13.62 11.22
N ILE A 58 -0.18 -12.37 11.47
CA ILE A 58 0.29 -11.46 10.41
C ILE A 58 1.50 -12.07 9.69
N ARG A 59 2.47 -12.62 10.44
CA ARG A 59 3.63 -13.30 9.84
C ARG A 59 3.24 -14.50 8.99
N GLU A 60 2.36 -15.35 9.50
CA GLU A 60 1.85 -16.52 8.78
C GLU A 60 1.15 -16.11 7.48
N LEU A 61 0.22 -15.16 7.52
CA LEU A 61 -0.49 -14.70 6.33
C LEU A 61 0.46 -14.02 5.34
N ALA A 62 1.37 -13.17 5.81
CA ALA A 62 2.36 -12.50 4.97
C ALA A 62 3.25 -13.51 4.24
N ALA A 63 3.72 -14.55 4.94
CA ALA A 63 4.56 -15.60 4.36
C ALA A 63 3.83 -16.41 3.26
N ASN A 64 2.50 -16.51 3.35
CA ASN A 64 1.66 -17.24 2.39
C ASN A 64 1.14 -16.37 1.24
N LEU A 65 1.51 -15.08 1.17
CA LEU A 65 1.09 -14.22 0.06
C LEU A 65 1.67 -14.73 -1.28
N PRO A 66 0.94 -14.62 -2.41
CA PRO A 66 1.36 -15.19 -3.69
C PRO A 66 2.71 -14.71 -4.22
N LEU A 67 3.21 -13.58 -3.73
CA LEU A 67 4.47 -12.97 -4.14
C LEU A 67 5.62 -13.30 -3.20
N MET A 68 5.35 -13.85 -2.01
CA MET A 68 6.41 -14.21 -1.08
C MET A 68 7.23 -15.38 -1.58
N GLY A 69 8.56 -15.25 -1.43
CA GLY A 69 9.53 -16.26 -1.87
C GLY A 69 9.76 -16.31 -3.38
N LYS A 70 9.07 -15.48 -4.18
CA LYS A 70 9.38 -15.37 -5.62
C LYS A 70 10.76 -14.72 -5.81
N PRO A 71 11.54 -15.19 -6.80
CA PRO A 71 12.84 -14.60 -7.08
C PRO A 71 12.66 -13.15 -7.50
N TRP A 72 13.38 -12.26 -6.82
CA TRP A 72 13.49 -10.87 -7.19
C TRP A 72 14.77 -10.72 -8.02
N PRO A 73 14.68 -10.38 -9.33
CA PRO A 73 15.87 -10.23 -10.16
C PRO A 73 16.83 -9.20 -9.58
N GLU A 74 18.14 -9.49 -9.61
CA GLU A 74 19.16 -8.60 -9.05
C GLU A 74 19.10 -7.19 -9.66
N LYS A 75 18.99 -7.12 -11.00
CA LYS A 75 18.81 -5.87 -11.75
C LYS A 75 17.62 -5.04 -11.28
N TRP A 76 16.50 -5.68 -10.93
CA TRP A 76 15.32 -4.98 -10.40
C TRP A 76 15.62 -4.37 -9.03
N GLY A 77 16.38 -5.11 -8.20
CA GLY A 77 16.84 -4.64 -6.91
C GLY A 77 17.78 -3.45 -7.03
N GLU A 78 18.73 -3.48 -7.97
CA GLU A 78 19.66 -2.39 -8.25
C GLU A 78 18.95 -1.14 -8.74
N ALA A 79 18.08 -1.27 -9.74
CA ALA A 79 17.27 -0.18 -10.27
C ALA A 79 16.37 0.46 -9.20
N THR A 80 15.68 -0.36 -8.41
CA THR A 80 14.82 0.12 -7.31
C THR A 80 15.65 0.81 -6.22
N SER A 81 16.83 0.27 -5.90
CA SER A 81 17.76 0.88 -4.94
C SER A 81 18.24 2.25 -5.41
N GLU A 82 18.49 2.44 -6.71
CA GLU A 82 18.80 3.74 -7.26
C GLU A 82 17.65 4.72 -7.09
N LEU A 83 16.42 4.33 -7.44
CA LEU A 83 15.24 5.18 -7.27
C LEU A 83 15.06 5.61 -5.81
N ARG A 84 15.26 4.71 -4.84
CA ARG A 84 15.16 5.01 -3.40
C ARG A 84 16.21 6.01 -2.91
N LYS A 85 17.36 6.11 -3.59
CA LYS A 85 18.42 7.09 -3.24
C LYS A 85 18.13 8.49 -3.76
N ARG A 86 17.21 8.63 -4.72
CA ARG A 86 16.83 9.93 -5.29
C ARG A 86 16.12 10.77 -4.22
N LYS A 87 16.48 12.06 -4.18
CA LYS A 87 15.87 13.04 -3.25
C LYS A 87 14.63 13.71 -3.86
N GLN A 88 14.47 13.58 -5.17
CA GLN A 88 13.34 14.10 -5.91
C GLN A 88 12.05 13.40 -5.45
N LYS A 89 10.97 14.18 -5.31
CA LYS A 89 9.64 13.66 -4.95
C LYS A 89 8.93 13.02 -6.13
N PHE A 90 9.26 13.47 -7.33
CA PHE A 90 8.71 12.98 -8.57
C PHE A 90 9.75 13.11 -9.69
N ILE A 91 9.60 12.29 -10.72
CA ILE A 91 10.38 12.28 -11.96
C ILE A 91 9.44 12.11 -13.14
N SER A 92 9.96 12.27 -14.35
CA SER A 92 9.17 11.96 -15.55
C SER A 92 9.10 10.44 -15.81
N ARG A 93 8.08 9.98 -16.54
CA ARG A 93 8.01 8.59 -17.03
C ARG A 93 9.25 8.22 -17.85
N THR A 94 9.71 9.11 -18.72
CA THR A 94 10.93 8.91 -19.51
C THR A 94 12.16 8.73 -18.62
N GLU A 95 12.30 9.55 -17.57
CA GLU A 95 13.40 9.43 -16.62
C GLU A 95 13.36 8.11 -15.86
N LEU A 96 12.16 7.64 -15.45
CA LEU A 96 12.00 6.32 -14.84
C LEU A 96 12.50 5.20 -15.77
N MET A 97 12.08 5.24 -17.04
CA MET A 97 12.48 4.24 -18.03
C MET A 97 13.98 4.28 -18.33
N ASN A 98 14.59 5.47 -18.34
CA ASN A 98 16.03 5.61 -18.50
C ASN A 98 16.79 4.96 -17.33
N VAL A 99 16.34 5.14 -16.09
CA VAL A 99 16.93 4.46 -14.93
C VAL A 99 16.87 2.95 -15.11
N PHE A 100 15.72 2.40 -15.52
CA PHE A 100 15.60 0.96 -15.73
C PHE A 100 16.50 0.45 -16.87
N HIS A 101 16.59 1.20 -17.95
CA HIS A 101 17.48 0.89 -19.06
C HIS A 101 18.97 0.91 -18.65
N GLU A 102 19.39 1.84 -17.79
CA GLU A 102 20.76 1.89 -17.26
C GLU A 102 21.13 0.63 -16.45
N HIS A 103 20.14 -0.04 -15.85
CA HIS A 103 20.29 -1.33 -15.17
C HIS A 103 20.04 -2.54 -16.10
N SER A 104 20.04 -2.34 -17.41
CA SER A 104 19.87 -3.39 -18.43
C SER A 104 18.54 -4.15 -18.32
N LEU A 105 17.46 -3.44 -17.97
CA LEU A 105 16.09 -3.93 -18.14
C LEU A 105 15.62 -3.59 -19.55
N ASP A 106 14.96 -4.54 -20.22
CA ASP A 106 14.26 -4.24 -21.45
C ASP A 106 12.93 -3.49 -21.20
N VAL A 107 12.21 -3.17 -22.27
CA VAL A 107 10.95 -2.40 -22.19
C VAL A 107 9.87 -3.19 -21.43
N ASP A 108 9.77 -4.48 -21.64
CA ASP A 108 8.74 -5.31 -21.01
C ASP A 108 9.04 -5.49 -19.52
N GLU A 109 10.30 -5.77 -19.16
CA GLU A 109 10.77 -5.82 -17.77
C GLU A 109 10.55 -4.49 -17.05
N SER A 110 10.82 -3.36 -17.73
CA SER A 110 10.64 -2.02 -17.19
C SER A 110 9.19 -1.73 -16.86
N GLU A 111 8.25 -2.07 -17.75
CA GLU A 111 6.82 -1.87 -17.50
C GLU A 111 6.30 -2.77 -16.38
N VAL A 112 6.75 -4.04 -16.35
CA VAL A 112 6.39 -4.97 -15.27
C VAL A 112 6.90 -4.46 -13.92
N LEU A 113 8.17 -4.02 -13.84
CA LEU A 113 8.73 -3.47 -12.61
C LEU A 113 8.01 -2.18 -12.19
N ALA A 114 7.75 -1.26 -13.13
CA ALA A 114 7.04 -0.02 -12.84
C ALA A 114 5.65 -0.29 -12.25
N LYS A 115 4.91 -1.25 -12.83
CA LYS A 115 3.61 -1.67 -12.30
C LYS A 115 3.75 -2.30 -10.93
N TYR A 116 4.74 -3.16 -10.74
CA TYR A 116 4.98 -3.82 -9.46
C TYR A 116 5.30 -2.83 -8.33
N LEU A 117 6.17 -1.85 -8.60
CA LEU A 117 6.49 -0.78 -7.64
C LEU A 117 5.28 0.11 -7.35
N HIS A 118 4.39 0.31 -8.32
CA HIS A 118 3.13 1.01 -8.11
C HIS A 118 2.19 0.23 -7.18
N ASP A 119 2.02 -1.07 -7.43
CA ASP A 119 1.15 -1.94 -6.63
C ASP A 119 1.68 -2.09 -5.19
N LEU A 120 2.99 -2.00 -4.98
CA LEU A 120 3.63 -1.94 -3.66
C LEU A 120 3.51 -0.56 -2.98
N GLY A 121 3.12 0.48 -3.72
CA GLY A 121 3.09 1.85 -3.22
C GLY A 121 4.49 2.43 -2.98
N GLU A 122 5.53 1.89 -3.61
CA GLU A 122 6.88 2.49 -3.60
C GLU A 122 6.95 3.71 -4.52
N ILE A 123 6.24 3.65 -5.65
CA ILE A 123 6.02 4.77 -6.55
C ILE A 123 4.53 4.93 -6.86
N LEU A 124 4.12 6.08 -7.37
CA LEU A 124 2.79 6.25 -7.97
C LEU A 124 2.94 6.71 -9.42
N GLN A 125 2.26 6.02 -10.33
CA GLN A 125 2.17 6.40 -11.73
C GLN A 125 0.75 6.14 -12.24
N TYR A 126 0.32 6.92 -13.22
CA TYR A 126 -1.01 6.80 -13.83
C TYR A 126 -0.89 6.89 -15.35
N PRO A 127 -0.30 5.86 -16.00
CA PRO A 127 -0.01 5.90 -17.43
C PRO A 127 -1.24 6.10 -18.31
N GLU A 128 -2.41 5.67 -17.84
CA GLU A 128 -3.71 5.80 -18.54
C GLU A 128 -4.33 7.21 -18.41
N SER A 129 -3.75 8.10 -17.60
CA SER A 129 -4.28 9.45 -17.39
C SER A 129 -3.60 10.43 -18.32
N ASP A 130 -4.37 11.11 -19.19
CA ASP A 130 -3.83 12.13 -20.10
C ASP A 130 -3.05 13.24 -19.39
N THR A 131 -3.43 13.56 -18.14
CA THR A 131 -2.79 14.61 -17.34
C THR A 131 -1.62 14.10 -16.50
N LEU A 132 -1.63 12.82 -16.09
CA LEU A 132 -0.66 12.28 -15.14
C LEU A 132 0.31 11.24 -15.74
N LYS A 133 0.12 10.84 -17.01
CA LYS A 133 0.92 9.79 -17.67
C LYS A 133 2.43 10.02 -17.63
N ASP A 134 2.85 11.28 -17.61
CA ASP A 134 4.26 11.66 -17.60
C ASP A 134 4.80 11.87 -16.18
N LEU A 135 3.96 11.85 -15.14
CA LEU A 135 4.35 12.08 -13.75
C LEU A 135 4.50 10.76 -13.00
N VAL A 136 5.69 10.53 -12.45
CA VAL A 136 5.98 9.41 -11.54
C VAL A 136 6.35 9.98 -10.18
N ILE A 137 5.58 9.68 -9.14
CA ILE A 137 5.86 10.10 -7.76
C ILE A 137 6.74 9.03 -7.10
N LEU A 138 7.91 9.42 -6.63
CA LEU A 138 8.87 8.53 -5.93
C LEU A 138 8.68 8.52 -4.40
N GLN A 139 7.98 9.51 -3.86
CA GLN A 139 7.73 9.62 -2.42
C GLN A 139 6.23 9.74 -2.13
N PRO A 140 5.48 8.62 -2.14
CA PRO A 140 4.02 8.64 -1.97
C PRO A 140 3.57 9.24 -0.63
N GLN A 141 4.37 9.09 0.43
CA GLN A 141 4.06 9.70 1.74
C GLN A 141 3.95 11.23 1.66
N TRP A 142 4.83 11.88 0.88
CA TRP A 142 4.80 13.33 0.72
C TRP A 142 3.50 13.82 0.07
N ILE A 143 2.98 13.09 -0.93
CA ILE A 143 1.73 13.49 -1.59
C ILE A 143 0.54 13.35 -0.64
N SER A 144 0.51 12.29 0.18
CA SER A 144 -0.54 12.11 1.20
C SER A 144 -0.56 13.27 2.21
N GLU A 145 0.61 13.70 2.69
CA GLU A 145 0.72 14.85 3.58
C GLU A 145 0.29 16.16 2.91
N TYR A 146 0.66 16.36 1.65
CA TYR A 146 0.30 17.55 0.91
C TYR A 146 -1.21 17.63 0.65
N ILE A 147 -1.83 16.54 0.19
CA ILE A 147 -3.28 16.44 0.00
C ILE A 147 -4.00 16.69 1.32
N SER A 148 -3.54 16.09 2.42
CA SER A 148 -4.13 16.33 3.74
C SER A 148 -4.09 17.82 4.11
N LYS A 149 -2.96 18.51 3.87
CA LYS A 149 -2.85 19.95 4.15
C LYS A 149 -3.81 20.80 3.32
N VAL A 150 -3.96 20.48 2.04
CA VAL A 150 -4.89 21.17 1.14
C VAL A 150 -6.34 20.98 1.58
N ILE A 151 -6.72 19.75 1.95
CA ILE A 151 -8.07 19.46 2.42
C ILE A 151 -8.37 20.14 3.76
N THR A 152 -7.38 20.21 4.67
CA THR A 152 -7.54 20.79 6.01
C THR A 152 -7.32 22.30 6.06
N SER A 153 -6.90 22.96 4.97
CA SER A 153 -6.70 24.41 4.98
C SER A 153 -8.06 25.14 4.90
N ASP A 154 -8.38 25.90 5.95
CA ASP A 154 -9.61 26.70 6.05
C ASP A 154 -9.83 27.69 4.90
N SER A 155 -8.74 28.15 4.25
CA SER A 155 -8.80 29.07 3.12
C SER A 155 -9.45 28.46 1.86
N LEU A 156 -9.49 27.13 1.73
CA LEU A 156 -10.15 26.43 0.62
C LEU A 156 -11.55 25.91 0.99
N LEU A 157 -11.82 25.69 2.28
CA LEU A 157 -13.16 25.31 2.76
C LEU A 157 -14.15 26.48 2.69
N ASN A 158 -13.66 27.71 2.68
CA ASN A 158 -14.49 28.92 2.54
C ASN A 158 -14.71 29.36 1.08
N THR A 159 -14.22 28.59 0.10
CA THR A 159 -14.45 28.85 -1.35
C THR A 159 -15.44 27.85 -1.94
N LYS A 160 -16.54 27.56 -1.24
CA LYS A 160 -17.75 26.98 -1.83
C LYS A 160 -18.86 28.04 -1.84
N VAL A 161 -18.83 28.89 -2.85
CA VAL A 161 -20.02 29.49 -3.45
C VAL A 161 -19.89 29.30 -4.96
N PHE A 162 -20.50 28.24 -5.46
CA PHE A 162 -21.08 28.18 -6.79
C PHE A 162 -22.55 27.80 -6.60
#